data_AF-A0A9D6BKQ1-F1
#
_entry.id   AF-A0A9D6BKQ1-F1
#
_cell.length_a   1.000
_cell.length_b   1.000
_cell.length_c   1.000
_cell.angle_alpha   90.00
_cell.angle_beta   90.00
_cell.angle_gamma   90.00
#
_symmetry.space_group_name_H-M   'P 1'
#
loop_
_entity.id
_entity.type
_entity.pdbx_description
1 polymer ?
#
loop_
_entity_poly.entity_id
_entity_poly.type
_entity_poly.pdbx_seq_one_letter_code
_entity_poly.pdbx_strand_id
1 'polypeptide(L)'
;ARAADQPAVRAPATLVLVSPATSNFDVPAVPAHTLVVQGEQDDVVPLASILDWARPQQLPVTVVPGAGHFFHGQLGVLREVVSRHLRAEAASRAVASAVSAAP
;
A
#
# COMPACT_ATOMS: atom_id res chain seq x y z
N ALA A 1 -0.03 -34.50 15.53
CA ALA A 1 0.32 -34.18 14.13
C ALA A 1 -0.83 -33.42 13.48
N ARG A 2 -0.75 -32.08 13.40
CA ARG A 2 -1.73 -31.19 12.73
C ARG A 2 -1.01 -30.06 11.96
N ALA A 3 0.18 -30.36 11.41
CA ALA A 3 1.04 -29.39 10.73
C ALA A 3 1.06 -29.57 9.20
N ALA A 4 0.17 -30.39 8.62
CA ALA A 4 0.27 -30.82 7.22
C ALA A 4 -0.82 -30.28 6.28
N ASP A 5 -1.62 -29.29 6.71
CA ASP A 5 -2.69 -28.72 5.88
C ASP A 5 -2.84 -27.20 6.09
N GLN A 6 -1.72 -26.48 6.19
CA GLN A 6 -1.75 -25.04 5.99
C GLN A 6 -1.66 -24.78 4.48
N PRO A 7 -2.70 -24.21 3.85
CA PRO A 7 -2.58 -23.81 2.46
C PRO A 7 -1.39 -22.88 2.33
N ALA A 8 -0.53 -23.11 1.35
CA ALA A 8 0.60 -22.24 1.07
C ALA A 8 0.08 -20.80 0.94
N VAL A 9 0.50 -19.93 1.86
CA VAL A 9 0.06 -18.53 1.88
C VAL A 9 0.55 -17.88 0.60
N ARG A 10 -0.36 -17.68 -0.35
CA ARG A 10 -0.04 -17.00 -1.60
C ARG A 10 0.06 -15.51 -1.30
N ALA A 11 1.23 -14.93 -1.56
CA ALA A 11 1.42 -13.49 -1.44
C ALA A 11 0.39 -12.75 -2.32
N PRO A 12 -0.17 -11.62 -1.83
CA PRO A 12 -1.09 -10.82 -2.61
C PRO A 12 -0.38 -10.24 -3.83
N ALA A 13 -1.10 -10.13 -4.96
CA ALA A 13 -0.57 -9.55 -6.18
C ALA A 13 -0.35 -8.03 -6.08
N THR A 14 -1.11 -7.36 -5.20
CA THR A 14 -1.03 -5.92 -4.95
C THR A 14 -1.08 -5.68 -3.45
N LEU A 15 -0.23 -4.78 -2.96
CA LEU A 15 -0.18 -4.35 -1.57
C LEU A 15 -0.61 -2.89 -1.49
N VAL A 16 -1.47 -2.58 -0.51
CA VAL A 16 -1.88 -1.22 -0.18
C VAL A 16 -1.70 -1.05 1.32
N LEU A 17 -0.98 -0.01 1.71
CA LEU A 17 -0.75 0.36 3.10
C LEU A 17 -1.40 1.72 3.37
N VAL A 18 -2.20 1.79 4.43
CA VAL A 18 -2.87 3.01 4.86
C VAL A 18 -2.36 3.33 6.26
N SER A 19 -1.67 4.47 6.40
CA SER A 19 -0.99 4.89 7.63
C SER A 19 -0.24 3.76 8.37
N PRO A 20 0.69 3.03 7.71
CA PRO A 20 1.43 1.95 8.38
C PRO A 20 2.23 2.51 9.56
N ALA A 21 2.23 1.81 10.69
CA ALA A 21 2.80 2.25 11.97
C ALA A 21 4.34 2.27 12.01
N THR A 22 4.95 2.99 11.07
CA THR A 22 6.41 3.15 10.89
C THR A 22 7.10 3.81 12.08
N SER A 23 6.36 4.55 12.90
CA SER A 23 6.89 5.17 14.13
C SER A 23 7.08 4.17 15.26
N ASN A 24 6.39 3.02 15.21
CA ASN A 24 6.31 2.07 16.32
C ASN A 24 6.95 0.72 15.98
N PHE A 25 7.14 0.42 14.69
CA PHE A 25 7.63 -0.87 14.23
C PHE A 25 8.66 -0.69 13.12
N ASP A 26 9.60 -1.64 13.06
CA ASP A 26 10.48 -1.83 11.91
C ASP A 26 9.67 -2.45 10.76
N VAL A 27 8.98 -1.59 10.02
CA VAL A 27 8.18 -1.99 8.87
C VAL A 27 9.14 -2.37 7.74
N PRO A 28 9.12 -3.61 7.24
CA PRO A 28 10.07 -4.04 6.22
C PRO A 28 9.87 -3.28 4.91
N ALA A 29 10.89 -3.32 4.04
CA ALA A 29 10.77 -2.84 2.68
C ALA A 29 9.66 -3.62 1.94
N VAL A 30 8.95 -2.92 1.06
CA VAL A 30 7.82 -3.47 0.31
C VAL A 30 8.06 -3.38 -1.19
N PRO A 31 7.30 -4.14 -2.02
CA PRO A 31 7.43 -4.04 -3.47
C PRO A 31 7.21 -2.61 -3.98
N ALA A 32 7.95 -2.20 -5.01
CA ALA A 32 7.94 -0.84 -5.54
C ALA A 32 6.55 -0.37 -6.04
N HIS A 33 5.67 -1.30 -6.41
CA HIS A 33 4.29 -1.02 -6.84
C HIS A 33 3.30 -0.90 -5.67
N THR A 34 3.78 -0.90 -4.42
CA THR A 34 2.92 -0.72 -3.24
C THR A 34 2.35 0.69 -3.20
N LEU A 35 1.03 0.80 -3.03
CA LEU A 35 0.40 2.08 -2.70
C LEU A 35 0.53 2.35 -1.21
N VAL A 36 1.07 3.52 -0.86
CA VAL A 36 1.05 4.05 0.51
C VAL A 36 0.16 5.29 0.55
N VAL A 37 -0.85 5.28 1.41
CA VAL A 37 -1.74 6.43 1.66
C VAL A 37 -1.57 6.90 3.09
N GLN A 38 -1.35 8.19 3.27
CA GLN A 38 -1.12 8.81 4.58
C GLN A 38 -2.04 10.00 4.79
N GLY A 39 -2.62 10.10 5.99
CA GLY A 39 -3.31 11.31 6.43
C GLY A 39 -2.31 12.42 6.77
N GLU A 40 -2.51 13.63 6.26
CA GLU A 40 -1.65 14.79 6.55
C GLU A 40 -1.62 15.14 8.05
N GLN A 41 -2.77 15.01 8.72
CA GLN A 41 -2.99 15.36 10.13
C GLN A 41 -3.04 14.12 11.03
N ASP A 42 -2.45 13.00 10.59
CA ASP A 42 -2.34 11.79 11.39
C ASP A 42 -1.41 12.04 12.59
N ASP A 43 -2.01 11.99 13.77
CA ASP A 43 -1.37 12.18 15.07
C ASP A 43 -0.94 10.86 15.72
N VAL A 44 -1.34 9.71 15.15
CA VAL A 44 -0.93 8.37 15.58
C VAL A 44 0.37 7.95 14.89
N VAL A 45 0.46 8.20 13.59
CA VAL A 45 1.65 7.95 12.77
C VAL A 45 1.99 9.24 12.02
N PRO A 46 2.97 10.02 12.50
CA PRO A 46 3.33 11.28 11.86
C PRO A 46 3.80 11.08 10.41
N LEU A 47 3.37 11.98 9.50
CA LEU A 47 3.79 11.95 8.09
C LEU A 47 5.30 11.87 7.90
N ALA A 48 6.08 12.54 8.76
CA ALA A 48 7.54 12.48 8.73
C ALA A 48 8.08 11.05 8.86
N SER A 49 7.52 10.25 9.77
CA SER A 49 7.91 8.84 9.97
C SER A 49 7.67 8.00 8.71
N ILE A 50 6.54 8.22 8.03
CA ILE A 50 6.23 7.55 6.76
C ILE A 50 7.23 7.95 5.68
N LEU A 51 7.55 9.24 5.57
CA LEU A 51 8.49 9.74 4.57
C LEU A 51 9.91 9.21 4.81
N ASP A 52 10.35 9.14 6.06
CA ASP A 52 11.66 8.59 6.42
C ASP A 52 11.77 7.10 6.08
N TRP A 53 10.72 6.32 6.33
CA TRP A 53 10.64 4.91 5.94
C TRP A 53 10.54 4.70 4.42
N ALA A 54 9.81 5.57 3.70
CA ALA A 54 9.61 5.45 2.25
C ALA A 54 10.85 5.86 1.44
N ARG A 55 11.61 6.86 1.92
CA ARG A 55 12.76 7.46 1.22
C ARG A 55 13.86 6.46 0.80
N PRO A 56 14.38 5.56 1.66
CA PRO A 56 15.48 4.66 1.26
C PRO A 56 15.08 3.66 0.17
N GLN A 57 13.79 3.37 0.03
CA GLN A 57 13.22 2.46 -0.98
C GLN A 57 12.53 3.21 -2.13
N GLN A 58 12.65 4.54 -2.17
CA GLN A 58 12.10 5.41 -3.22
C GLN A 58 10.59 5.23 -3.44
N LEU A 59 9.84 4.89 -2.39
CA LEU A 59 8.39 4.68 -2.48
C LEU A 59 7.64 6.00 -2.58
N PRO A 60 6.76 6.18 -3.58
CA PRO A 60 5.82 7.30 -3.60
C PRO A 60 4.80 7.20 -2.45
N VAL A 61 4.47 8.34 -1.86
CA VAL A 61 3.47 8.45 -0.79
C VAL A 61 2.35 9.36 -1.24
N THR A 62 1.10 8.88 -1.17
CA THR A 62 -0.08 9.71 -1.41
C THR A 62 -0.55 10.32 -0.09
N VAL A 63 -0.50 11.65 0.01
CA VAL A 63 -0.98 12.38 1.19
C VAL A 63 -2.40 12.88 0.96
N VAL A 64 -3.29 12.67 1.92
CA VAL A 64 -4.66 13.20 1.92
C VAL A 64 -4.71 14.41 2.88
N PRO A 65 -4.84 15.64 2.36
CA PRO A 65 -4.88 16.84 3.19
C PRO A 65 -6.05 16.84 4.18
N GLY A 66 -5.80 17.31 5.40
CA GLY A 66 -6.81 17.34 6.48
C GLY A 66 -7.21 15.98 7.08
N ALA A 67 -6.73 14.85 6.53
CA ALA A 67 -7.06 13.53 7.06
C ALA A 67 -6.18 13.18 8.25
N GLY A 68 -6.80 12.73 9.34
CA GLY A 68 -6.13 12.04 10.43
C GLY A 68 -6.02 10.53 10.19
N HIS A 69 -5.53 9.78 11.19
CA HIS A 69 -5.26 8.34 11.09
C HIS A 69 -6.44 7.50 10.56
N PHE A 70 -7.65 7.86 10.97
CA PHE A 70 -8.87 7.12 10.63
C PHE A 70 -9.60 7.66 9.40
N PHE A 71 -9.12 8.75 8.79
CA PHE A 71 -9.75 9.38 7.62
C PHE A 71 -11.25 9.73 7.85
N HIS A 72 -11.62 10.18 9.06
CA HIS A 72 -12.98 10.59 9.39
C HIS A 72 -13.52 11.62 8.38
N GLY A 73 -14.72 11.39 7.85
CA GLY A 73 -15.31 12.24 6.79
C GLY A 73 -14.64 12.15 5.42
N GLN A 74 -13.52 11.42 5.29
CA GLN A 74 -12.70 11.35 4.07
C GLN A 74 -12.48 9.91 3.56
N LEU A 75 -13.17 8.90 4.11
CA LEU A 75 -13.15 7.52 3.61
C LEU A 75 -13.52 7.42 2.12
N GLY A 76 -14.36 8.31 1.61
CA GLY A 76 -14.67 8.40 0.18
C GLY A 76 -13.46 8.72 -0.69
N VAL A 77 -12.58 9.63 -0.22
CA VAL A 77 -11.32 9.97 -0.87
C VAL A 77 -10.36 8.79 -0.82
N LEU A 78 -10.19 8.19 0.36
CA LEU A 78 -9.35 7.00 0.53
C LEU A 78 -9.79 5.87 -0.41
N ARG A 79 -11.09 5.59 -0.47
CA ARG A 79 -11.67 4.58 -1.38
C ARG A 79 -11.32 4.86 -2.84
N GLU A 80 -11.42 6.11 -3.28
CA GLU A 80 -11.13 6.47 -4.67
C GLU A 80 -9.65 6.25 -5.02
N VAL A 81 -8.74 6.71 -4.15
CA VAL A 81 -7.29 6.52 -4.32
C VAL A 81 -6.96 5.03 -4.45
N VAL A 82 -7.45 4.22 -3.52
CA VAL A 82 -7.23 2.76 -3.52
C VAL A 82 -7.84 2.11 -4.76
N SER A 83 -9.08 2.44 -5.10
CA SER A 83 -9.78 1.85 -6.25
C SER A 83 -9.07 2.16 -7.56
N ARG A 84 -8.60 3.39 -7.73
CA ARG A 84 -7.84 3.80 -8.92
C ARG A 84 -6.54 3.01 -9.05
N HIS A 85 -5.79 2.86 -7.95
CA HIS A 85 -4.55 2.08 -7.94
C HIS A 85 -4.80 0.61 -8.29
N LEU A 86 -5.80 -0.04 -7.67
CA LEU A 86 -6.10 -1.45 -7.95
C LEU A 86 -6.49 -1.70 -9.40
N ARG A 87 -7.23 -0.77 -10.03
CA ARG A 87 -7.56 -0.84 -11.46
C ARG A 87 -6.32 -0.70 -12.34
N ALA A 88 -5.42 0.24 -12.00
CA ALA A 88 -4.17 0.42 -12.72
C ALA A 88 -3.24 -0.81 -12.63
N GLU A 89 -3.15 -1.42 -11.45
CA GLU A 89 -2.38 -2.65 -11.21
C GLU A 89 -2.96 -3.85 -11.97
N ALA A 90 -4.30 -3.98 -11.98
CA ALA A 90 -4.97 -5.02 -12.75
C ALA A 90 -4.70 -4.87 -14.27
N ALA A 91 -4.77 -3.65 -14.79
CA ALA A 91 -4.46 -3.38 -16.19
C ALA A 91 -2.98 -3.66 -16.51
N SER A 92 -2.05 -3.22 -15.66
CA SER A 92 -0.61 -3.42 -15.86
C SER A 92 -0.23 -4.90 -15.87
N ARG A 93 -0.84 -5.71 -15.00
CA ARG A 93 -0.67 -7.18 -15.02
C ARG A 93 -1.25 -7.83 -16.28
N ALA A 94 -2.41 -7.39 -16.74
CA ALA A 94 -3.01 -7.93 -17.96
C ALA A 94 -2.11 -7.67 -19.18
N VAL A 95 -1.51 -6.47 -19.27
CA VAL A 95 -0.54 -6.12 -20.31
C VAL A 95 0.72 -7.00 -20.19
N ALA A 96 1.30 -7.14 -18.99
CA ALA A 96 2.48 -7.98 -18.79
C ALA A 96 2.22 -9.45 -19.17
N SER A 97 1.04 -9.99 -18.84
CA SER A 97 0.65 -11.35 -19.22
C SER A 97 0.49 -11.51 -20.73
N ALA A 98 -0.04 -10.51 -21.43
CA ALA A 98 -0.19 -10.55 -22.89
C ALA A 98 1.16 -10.50 -23.61
N VAL A 99 2.10 -9.67 -23.12
CA VAL A 99 3.47 -9.58 -23.65
C VAL A 99 4.23 -10.90 -23.45
N SER A 100 4.11 -11.53 -22.28
CA SER A 100 4.76 -12.81 -22.00
C SER A 100 4.18 -13.99 -22.79
N ALA A 101 2.97 -13.86 -23.34
CA ALA A 101 2.29 -14.91 -24.11
C ALA A 101 2.50 -14.78 -25.63
N ALA A 102 3.12 -13.68 -26.10
CA ALA A 102 3.50 -13.53 -27.50
C ALA A 102 4.79 -14.33 -27.78
N PRO A 103 4.84 -15.11 -28.88
CA PRO A 103 5.96 -15.98 -29.23
C PRO A 103 7.22 -15.23 -29.66
#